data_AF-A0A8T8I418-F1
#
_entry.id   AF-A0A8T8I418-F1
#
_cell.length_a   1.000
_cell.length_b   1.000
_cell.length_c   1.000
_cell.angle_alpha   90.00
_cell.angle_beta   90.00
_cell.angle_gamma   90.00
#
_symmetry.space_group_name_H-M   'P 1'
#
loop_
_entity.id
_entity.type
_entity.pdbx_description
1 polymer ?
#
loop_
_entity_poly.entity_id
_entity_poly.type
_entity_poly.pdbx_seq_one_letter_code
_entity_poly.pdbx_strand_id
1 'polypeptide(L)'
;NMRAELLDGQSRALSSLGRRGDAYTSMREAVIIRRQLALQNPDSETHGLAISLNNFAFASLEIGRVEEALAAMTEANSIYLQLSESDPSQHLQNLAMSFSNLAALLHQSGRRVDALAAAERAVDLYYGLIEKNQGKLLPDLAGASNNFATLLAELGRREESLGPAQHAVDIYSDLAQANPDAYLPDLAMS
;
A
#
# COMPACT_ATOMS: atom_id res chain seq x y z
N ASN A 1 -20.55 -5.57 9.93
CA ASN A 1 -19.72 -4.39 9.66
C ASN A 1 -19.08 -3.78 10.93
N MET A 2 -19.83 -3.12 11.84
CA MET A 2 -19.29 -2.36 13.00
C MET A 2 -18.25 -3.08 13.87
N ARG A 3 -18.40 -4.38 14.14
CA ARG A 3 -17.41 -5.15 14.95
C ARG A 3 -16.04 -5.24 14.27
N ALA A 4 -15.99 -5.40 12.95
CA ALA A 4 -14.72 -5.50 12.23
C ALA A 4 -13.99 -4.14 12.24
N GLU A 5 -14.70 -3.04 12.05
CA GLU A 5 -14.15 -1.69 12.10
C GLU A 5 -13.58 -1.34 13.49
N LEU A 6 -14.25 -1.79 14.56
CA LEU A 6 -13.74 -1.64 15.92
C LEU A 6 -12.43 -2.42 16.13
N LEU A 7 -12.35 -3.65 15.60
CA LEU A 7 -11.13 -4.46 15.65
C LEU A 7 -9.99 -3.80 14.86
N ASP A 8 -10.29 -3.20 13.69
CA ASP A 8 -9.36 -2.37 12.89
C ASP A 8 -8.79 -1.19 13.70
N GLY A 9 -9.65 -0.47 14.42
CA GLY A 9 -9.23 0.59 15.34
C GLY A 9 -8.40 0.06 16.51
N GLN A 10 -8.83 -1.03 17.13
CA GLN A 10 -8.15 -1.63 18.27
C GLN A 10 -6.74 -2.12 17.93
N SER A 11 -6.56 -2.78 16.78
CA SER A 11 -5.25 -3.24 16.33
C SER A 11 -4.25 -2.10 16.18
N ARG A 12 -4.66 -0.98 15.54
CA ARG A 12 -3.80 0.19 15.39
C ARG A 12 -3.33 0.74 16.74
N ALA A 13 -4.22 0.79 17.72
CA ALA A 13 -3.87 1.20 19.08
C ALA A 13 -2.95 0.19 19.79
N LEU A 14 -3.14 -1.10 19.55
CA LEU A 14 -2.29 -2.14 20.15
C LEU A 14 -0.88 -2.13 19.55
N SER A 15 -0.75 -1.97 18.22
CA SER A 15 0.55 -1.87 17.56
C SER A 15 1.34 -0.63 18.03
N SER A 16 0.68 0.53 18.18
CA SER A 16 1.35 1.74 18.70
C SER A 16 1.82 1.60 20.14
N LEU A 17 1.20 0.72 20.94
CA LEU A 17 1.63 0.35 22.29
C LEU A 17 2.68 -0.79 22.30
N GLY A 18 3.17 -1.24 21.14
CA GLY A 18 4.12 -2.34 21.02
C GLY A 18 3.51 -3.73 21.25
N ARG A 19 2.19 -3.84 21.40
CA ARG A 19 1.45 -5.09 21.64
C ARG A 19 1.13 -5.80 20.32
N ARG A 20 2.17 -6.10 19.54
CA ARG A 20 2.08 -6.62 18.16
C ARG A 20 1.30 -7.94 18.06
N GLY A 21 1.44 -8.85 19.02
CA GLY A 21 0.69 -10.11 19.05
C GLY A 21 -0.83 -9.93 19.27
N ASP A 22 -1.21 -8.92 20.05
CA ASP A 22 -2.63 -8.60 20.27
C ASP A 22 -3.21 -7.90 19.04
N ALA A 23 -2.44 -7.00 18.42
CA ALA A 23 -2.81 -6.35 17.16
C ALA A 23 -3.08 -7.38 16.06
N TYR A 24 -2.17 -8.35 15.90
CA TYR A 24 -2.36 -9.50 15.01
C TYR A 24 -3.64 -10.28 15.30
N THR A 25 -3.93 -10.57 16.58
CA THR A 25 -5.13 -11.31 16.97
C THR A 25 -6.41 -10.56 16.61
N SER A 26 -6.47 -9.25 16.89
CA SER A 26 -7.59 -8.38 16.50
C SER A 26 -7.78 -8.36 14.97
N MET A 27 -6.71 -8.29 14.19
CA MET A 27 -6.80 -8.26 12.72
C MET A 27 -7.25 -9.58 12.13
N ARG A 28 -6.77 -10.70 12.69
CA ARG A 28 -7.23 -12.02 12.26
C ARG A 28 -8.74 -12.16 12.46
N GLU A 29 -9.26 -11.70 13.60
CA GLU A 29 -10.72 -11.70 13.85
C GLU A 29 -11.48 -10.78 12.88
N ALA A 30 -10.95 -9.58 12.60
CA ALA A 30 -11.56 -8.65 11.66
C ALA A 30 -11.69 -9.27 10.25
N VAL A 31 -10.62 -9.91 9.75
CA VAL A 31 -10.62 -10.60 8.45
C VAL A 31 -11.62 -11.76 8.43
N ILE A 32 -11.71 -12.57 9.49
CA ILE A 32 -12.68 -13.67 9.56
C ILE A 32 -14.12 -13.12 9.43
N ILE A 33 -14.45 -12.05 10.16
CA ILE A 33 -15.77 -11.42 10.10
C ILE A 33 -16.02 -10.83 8.71
N ARG A 34 -15.06 -10.11 8.13
CA ARG A 34 -15.18 -9.51 6.79
C ARG A 34 -15.36 -10.56 5.70
N ARG A 35 -14.69 -11.70 5.78
CA ARG A 35 -14.89 -12.81 4.83
C ARG A 35 -16.31 -13.33 4.88
N GLN A 36 -16.86 -13.54 6.08
CA GLN A 36 -18.25 -13.98 6.23
C GLN A 36 -19.24 -12.97 5.65
N LEU A 37 -19.00 -11.68 5.88
CA LEU A 37 -19.84 -10.61 5.33
C LEU A 37 -19.75 -10.51 3.80
N ALA A 38 -18.54 -10.61 3.24
CA ALA A 38 -18.32 -10.62 1.80
C ALA A 38 -18.94 -11.84 1.10
N LEU A 39 -19.01 -13.00 1.76
CA LEU A 39 -19.76 -14.14 1.23
C LEU A 39 -21.28 -13.92 1.19
N GLN A 40 -21.81 -13.11 2.12
CA GLN A 40 -23.24 -12.82 2.18
C GLN A 40 -23.65 -11.68 1.24
N ASN A 41 -22.81 -10.63 1.14
CA ASN A 41 -23.06 -9.44 0.35
C ASN A 41 -21.77 -8.97 -0.35
N PRO A 42 -21.34 -9.64 -1.45
CA PRO A 42 -20.07 -9.34 -2.11
C PRO A 42 -19.93 -7.88 -2.53
N ASP A 43 -20.99 -7.30 -3.11
CA ASP A 43 -20.96 -5.95 -3.69
C ASP A 43 -20.67 -4.85 -2.66
N SER A 44 -21.09 -5.03 -1.41
CA SER A 44 -20.94 -4.02 -0.35
C SER A 44 -19.78 -4.28 0.62
N GLU A 45 -19.32 -5.52 0.73
CA GLU A 45 -18.39 -5.93 1.81
C GLU A 45 -16.98 -6.29 1.30
N THR A 46 -16.79 -6.53 0.01
CA THR A 46 -15.47 -6.85 -0.58
C THR A 46 -14.45 -5.74 -0.39
N HIS A 47 -14.85 -4.47 -0.56
CA HIS A 47 -13.96 -3.33 -0.28
C HIS A 47 -13.48 -3.31 1.17
N GLY A 48 -14.38 -3.52 2.13
CA GLY A 48 -14.04 -3.61 3.55
C GLY A 48 -13.13 -4.80 3.87
N LEU A 49 -13.32 -5.94 3.19
CA LEU A 49 -12.43 -7.09 3.30
C LEU A 49 -11.02 -6.77 2.81
N ALA A 50 -10.86 -6.07 1.68
CA ALA A 50 -9.54 -5.68 1.16
C ALA A 50 -8.78 -4.78 2.15
N ILE A 51 -9.47 -3.82 2.79
CA ILE A 51 -8.88 -2.97 3.83
C ILE A 51 -8.37 -3.80 5.01
N SER A 52 -9.22 -4.68 5.57
CA SER A 52 -8.82 -5.49 6.73
C SER A 52 -7.70 -6.49 6.37
N LEU A 53 -7.66 -7.02 5.15
CA LEU A 53 -6.57 -7.88 4.66
C LEU A 53 -5.23 -7.13 4.58
N ASN A 54 -5.24 -5.89 4.09
CA ASN A 54 -4.05 -5.02 4.03
C ASN A 54 -3.51 -4.75 5.45
N ASN A 55 -4.37 -4.38 6.40
CA ASN A 55 -3.98 -4.17 7.80
C ASN A 55 -3.49 -5.46 8.47
N PHE A 56 -4.16 -6.59 8.20
CA PHE A 56 -3.74 -7.90 8.69
C PHE A 56 -2.36 -8.30 8.15
N ALA A 57 -2.04 -7.95 6.90
CA ALA A 57 -0.74 -8.22 6.32
C ALA A 57 0.37 -7.50 7.10
N PHE A 58 0.22 -6.21 7.40
CA PHE A 58 1.19 -5.48 8.21
C PHE A 58 1.30 -6.03 9.64
N ALA A 59 0.16 -6.31 10.30
CA ALA A 59 0.18 -6.89 11.65
C ALA A 59 0.86 -8.28 11.68
N SER A 60 0.71 -9.07 10.61
CA SER A 60 1.38 -10.37 10.44
C SER A 60 2.89 -10.20 10.24
N LEU A 61 3.30 -9.21 9.44
CA LEU A 61 4.71 -8.89 9.22
C LEU A 61 5.41 -8.46 10.50
N GLU A 62 4.76 -7.63 11.33
CA GLU A 62 5.29 -7.13 12.61
C GLU A 62 5.66 -8.25 13.60
N ILE A 63 5.04 -9.43 13.47
CA ILE A 63 5.34 -10.62 14.28
C ILE A 63 6.13 -11.69 13.51
N GLY A 64 6.69 -11.35 12.35
CA GLY A 64 7.54 -12.22 11.54
C GLY A 64 6.80 -13.25 10.71
N ARG A 65 5.47 -13.14 10.55
CA ARG A 65 4.67 -14.06 9.72
C ARG A 65 4.61 -13.60 8.27
N VAL A 66 5.78 -13.65 7.62
CA VAL A 66 6.00 -13.11 6.26
C VAL A 66 5.07 -13.73 5.22
N GLU A 67 4.95 -15.06 5.17
CA GLU A 67 4.11 -15.72 4.15
C GLU A 67 2.61 -15.45 4.35
N GLU A 68 2.16 -15.34 5.60
CA GLU A 68 0.78 -14.97 5.93
C GLU A 68 0.50 -13.52 5.51
N ALA A 69 1.46 -12.62 5.75
CA ALA A 69 1.37 -11.25 5.30
C ALA A 69 1.27 -11.15 3.78
N LEU A 70 2.14 -11.86 3.05
CA LEU A 70 2.13 -11.87 1.59
C LEU A 70 0.81 -12.41 1.04
N ALA A 71 0.32 -13.54 1.57
CA ALA A 71 -0.96 -14.09 1.16
C ALA A 71 -2.12 -13.11 1.34
N ALA A 72 -2.19 -12.44 2.50
CA ALA A 72 -3.23 -11.45 2.79
C ALA A 72 -3.13 -10.23 1.86
N MET A 73 -1.92 -9.72 1.61
CA MET A 73 -1.71 -8.58 0.71
C MET A 73 -2.04 -8.92 -0.74
N THR A 74 -1.64 -10.09 -1.23
CA THR A 74 -1.96 -10.56 -2.59
C THR A 74 -3.46 -10.70 -2.80
N GLU A 75 -4.19 -11.17 -1.78
CA GLU A 75 -5.65 -11.23 -1.83
C GLU A 75 -6.29 -9.84 -1.84
N ALA A 76 -5.81 -8.91 -1.00
CA ALA A 76 -6.28 -7.53 -1.02
C ALA A 76 -6.09 -6.88 -2.40
N ASN A 77 -4.93 -7.05 -3.02
CA ASN A 77 -4.65 -6.55 -4.38
C ASN A 77 -5.59 -7.17 -5.41
N SER A 78 -5.86 -8.47 -5.30
CA SER A 78 -6.76 -9.18 -6.21
C SER A 78 -8.20 -8.64 -6.12
N ILE A 79 -8.66 -8.34 -4.90
CA ILE A 79 -9.97 -7.69 -4.68
C ILE A 79 -9.98 -6.27 -5.27
N TYR A 80 -8.96 -5.46 -5.01
CA TYR A 80 -8.89 -4.11 -5.58
C TYR A 80 -8.81 -4.11 -7.09
N LEU A 81 -8.16 -5.11 -7.69
CA LEU A 81 -8.11 -5.28 -9.14
C LEU A 81 -9.52 -5.50 -9.70
N GLN A 82 -10.26 -6.47 -9.15
CA GLN A 82 -11.65 -6.76 -9.54
C GLN A 82 -12.59 -5.54 -9.35
N LEU A 83 -12.44 -4.85 -8.22
CA LEU A 83 -13.22 -3.63 -7.94
C LEU A 83 -12.90 -2.51 -8.94
N SER A 84 -11.62 -2.35 -9.31
CA SER A 84 -11.21 -1.35 -10.30
C SER A 84 -11.63 -1.67 -11.73
N GLU A 85 -11.80 -2.94 -12.09
CA GLU A 85 -12.36 -3.33 -13.39
C GLU A 85 -13.85 -2.98 -13.48
N SER A 86 -14.56 -3.03 -12.35
CA SER A 86 -15.99 -2.74 -12.26
C SER A 86 -16.29 -1.25 -12.12
N ASP A 87 -15.53 -0.54 -11.27
CA ASP A 87 -15.61 0.91 -11.11
C ASP A 87 -14.20 1.52 -10.95
N PRO A 88 -13.53 1.82 -12.08
CA PRO A 88 -12.19 2.38 -12.07
C PRO A 88 -12.12 3.71 -11.30
N SER A 89 -13.18 4.52 -11.38
CA SER A 89 -13.18 5.87 -10.81
C SER A 89 -13.09 5.88 -9.28
N GLN A 90 -13.66 4.86 -8.63
CA GLN A 90 -13.65 4.72 -7.18
C GLN A 90 -12.46 3.91 -6.65
N HIS A 91 -11.90 3.00 -7.46
CA HIS A 91 -10.99 1.98 -6.94
C HIS A 91 -9.57 1.99 -7.51
N LEU A 92 -9.29 2.71 -8.60
CA LEU A 92 -7.93 2.76 -9.16
C LEU A 92 -6.90 3.33 -8.16
N GLN A 93 -7.25 4.34 -7.37
CA GLN A 93 -6.35 4.87 -6.34
C GLN A 93 -6.05 3.82 -5.26
N ASN A 94 -7.07 3.08 -4.83
CA ASN A 94 -6.89 2.01 -3.85
C ASN A 94 -6.03 0.87 -4.42
N LEU A 95 -6.20 0.54 -5.70
CA LEU A 95 -5.37 -0.43 -6.39
C LEU A 95 -3.90 0.02 -6.44
N ALA A 96 -3.64 1.28 -6.81
CA ALA A 96 -2.28 1.84 -6.84
C ALA A 96 -1.59 1.73 -5.48
N MET A 97 -2.28 2.16 -4.42
CA MET A 97 -1.78 2.08 -3.05
C MET A 97 -1.53 0.63 -2.61
N SER A 98 -2.41 -0.30 -3.00
CA SER A 98 -2.25 -1.72 -2.69
C SER A 98 -1.01 -2.33 -3.35
N PHE A 99 -0.66 -1.90 -4.57
CA PHE A 99 0.59 -2.29 -5.22
C PHE A 99 1.82 -1.70 -4.53
N SER A 100 1.78 -0.44 -4.08
CA SER A 100 2.86 0.16 -3.27
C SER A 100 3.10 -0.62 -1.97
N ASN A 101 2.03 -1.00 -1.27
CA ASN A 101 2.13 -1.79 -0.05
C ASN A 101 2.68 -3.21 -0.32
N LEU A 102 2.23 -3.85 -1.39
CA LEU A 102 2.76 -5.15 -1.81
C LEU A 102 4.25 -5.06 -2.16
N ALA A 103 4.68 -4.01 -2.86
CA ALA A 103 6.08 -3.78 -3.17
C ALA A 103 6.94 -3.65 -1.90
N ALA A 104 6.48 -2.85 -0.92
CA ALA A 104 7.16 -2.70 0.35
C ALA A 104 7.28 -4.03 1.12
N LEU A 105 6.21 -4.83 1.15
CA LEU A 105 6.18 -6.12 1.82
C LEU A 105 7.10 -7.16 1.13
N LEU A 106 7.08 -7.21 -0.20
CA LEU A 106 7.98 -8.04 -0.99
C LEU A 106 9.44 -7.62 -0.79
N HIS A 107 9.71 -6.32 -0.72
CA HIS A 107 11.04 -5.81 -0.45
C HIS A 107 11.54 -6.25 0.93
N GLN A 108 10.75 -6.04 1.99
CA GLN A 108 11.10 -6.44 3.36
C GLN A 108 11.29 -7.96 3.52
N SER A 109 10.63 -8.76 2.69
CA SER A 109 10.81 -10.22 2.65
C SER A 109 11.97 -10.70 1.75
N GLY A 110 12.71 -9.78 1.14
CA GLY A 110 13.85 -10.08 0.26
C GLY A 110 13.48 -10.49 -1.17
N ARG A 111 12.20 -10.44 -1.55
CA ARG A 111 11.69 -10.79 -2.87
C ARG A 111 11.79 -9.61 -3.85
N ARG A 112 13.02 -9.12 -4.06
CA ARG A 112 13.30 -7.84 -4.75
C ARG A 112 12.76 -7.76 -6.18
N VAL A 113 12.81 -8.85 -6.95
CA VAL A 113 12.31 -8.86 -8.34
C VAL A 113 10.79 -8.69 -8.36
N ASP A 114 10.07 -9.40 -7.51
CA ASP A 114 8.62 -9.27 -7.39
C ASP A 114 8.23 -7.89 -6.83
N ALA A 115 9.01 -7.38 -5.86
CA ALA A 115 8.84 -6.03 -5.32
C ALA A 115 8.97 -4.97 -6.41
N LEU A 116 9.96 -5.10 -7.29
CA LEU A 116 10.17 -4.18 -8.40
C LEU A 116 8.95 -4.17 -9.34
N ALA A 117 8.45 -5.35 -9.70
CA ALA A 117 7.27 -5.46 -10.56
C ALA A 117 6.03 -4.82 -9.92
N ALA A 118 5.82 -5.01 -8.61
CA ALA A 118 4.72 -4.37 -7.89
C ALA A 118 4.89 -2.84 -7.81
N ALA A 119 6.12 -2.34 -7.60
CA ALA A 119 6.40 -0.89 -7.56
C ALA A 119 6.17 -0.22 -8.92
N GLU A 120 6.60 -0.86 -10.01
CA GLU A 120 6.35 -0.39 -11.38
C GLU A 120 4.84 -0.25 -11.64
N ARG A 121 4.05 -1.27 -11.29
CA ARG A 121 2.59 -1.24 -11.42
C ARG A 121 1.95 -0.11 -10.60
N ALA A 122 2.45 0.19 -9.41
CA ALA A 122 1.94 1.30 -8.61
C ALA A 122 2.20 2.65 -9.30
N VAL A 123 3.43 2.86 -9.79
CA VAL A 123 3.82 4.08 -10.51
C VAL A 123 2.95 4.29 -11.76
N ASP A 124 2.76 3.26 -12.58
CA ASP A 124 1.90 3.33 -13.78
C ASP A 124 0.47 3.76 -13.45
N LEU A 125 -0.11 3.18 -12.39
CA LEU A 125 -1.47 3.51 -11.95
C LEU A 125 -1.57 4.94 -11.44
N TYR A 126 -0.59 5.40 -10.65
CA TYR A 126 -0.55 6.78 -10.17
C TYR A 126 -0.40 7.80 -11.30
N TYR A 127 0.44 7.52 -12.30
CA TYR A 127 0.52 8.35 -13.51
C TYR A 127 -0.83 8.46 -14.22
N GLY A 128 -1.47 7.32 -14.50
CA GLY A 128 -2.78 7.31 -15.15
C GLY A 128 -3.91 8.00 -14.35
N LEU A 129 -3.76 8.12 -13.03
CA LEU A 129 -4.68 8.85 -12.15
C LEU A 129 -4.42 10.36 -12.18
N ILE A 130 -3.17 10.81 -12.20
CA ILE A 130 -2.82 12.25 -12.19
C ILE A 130 -3.19 12.94 -13.48
N GLU A 131 -3.09 12.26 -14.63
CA GLU A 131 -3.61 12.77 -15.89
C GLU A 131 -5.12 13.10 -15.82
N LYS A 132 -5.84 12.45 -14.91
CA LYS A 132 -7.30 12.58 -14.74
C LYS A 132 -7.73 13.41 -13.53
N ASN A 133 -6.86 13.61 -12.54
CA ASN A 133 -7.24 14.17 -11.25
C ASN A 133 -6.15 15.10 -10.68
N GLN A 134 -6.46 16.40 -10.66
CA GLN A 134 -5.58 17.55 -10.39
C GLN A 134 -4.73 17.43 -9.11
N GLY A 135 -3.52 16.87 -9.22
CA GLY A 135 -2.38 17.05 -8.30
C GLY A 135 -2.47 16.41 -6.90
N LYS A 136 -3.64 15.98 -6.42
CA LYS A 136 -3.80 15.45 -5.04
C LYS A 136 -2.99 14.19 -4.73
N LEU A 137 -2.65 13.42 -5.77
CA LEU A 137 -1.92 12.15 -5.66
C LEU A 137 -0.43 12.31 -5.94
N LEU A 138 0.07 13.54 -6.09
CA LEU A 138 1.50 13.80 -6.29
C LEU A 138 2.37 13.23 -5.15
N PRO A 139 2.02 13.38 -3.86
CA PRO A 139 2.81 12.77 -2.78
C PRO A 139 2.88 11.24 -2.88
N ASP A 140 1.75 10.60 -3.21
CA ASP A 140 1.69 9.14 -3.35
C ASP A 140 2.52 8.66 -4.57
N LEU A 141 2.45 9.39 -5.70
CA LEU A 141 3.28 9.11 -6.87
C LEU A 141 4.77 9.26 -6.54
N ALA A 142 5.17 10.32 -5.85
CA ALA A 142 6.56 10.55 -5.47
C ALA A 142 7.10 9.42 -4.58
N GLY A 143 6.32 8.99 -3.59
CA GLY A 143 6.68 7.85 -2.74
C GLY A 143 6.79 6.54 -3.53
N ALA A 144 5.87 6.28 -4.45
CA ALA A 144 5.93 5.11 -5.32
C ALA A 144 7.15 5.16 -6.27
N SER A 145 7.44 6.30 -6.87
CA SER A 145 8.61 6.52 -7.74
C SER A 145 9.92 6.34 -6.98
N ASN A 146 10.03 6.83 -5.74
CA ASN A 146 11.21 6.64 -4.91
C ASN A 146 11.45 5.16 -4.56
N ASN A 147 10.38 4.43 -4.19
CA ASN A 147 10.47 3.00 -3.92
C ASN A 147 10.90 2.21 -5.17
N PHE A 148 10.35 2.56 -6.33
CA PHE A 148 10.73 1.96 -7.61
C PHE A 148 12.21 2.23 -7.95
N ALA A 149 12.68 3.47 -7.78
CA ALA A 149 14.07 3.84 -7.98
C ALA A 149 15.02 3.06 -7.07
N THR A 150 14.67 2.95 -5.78
CA THR A 150 15.45 2.20 -4.79
C THR A 150 15.58 0.73 -5.21
N LEU A 151 14.48 0.09 -5.59
CA LEU A 151 14.48 -1.31 -6.03
C LEU A 151 15.30 -1.54 -7.31
N LEU A 152 15.25 -0.60 -8.27
CA LEU A 152 16.10 -0.63 -9.45
C LEU A 152 17.58 -0.58 -9.06
N ALA A 153 17.96 0.36 -8.20
CA ALA A 153 19.34 0.54 -7.75
C ALA A 153 19.86 -0.70 -7.00
N GLU A 154 19.05 -1.28 -6.12
CA GLU A 154 19.39 -2.51 -5.38
C GLU A 154 19.59 -3.73 -6.29
N LEU A 155 18.87 -3.79 -7.41
CA LEU A 155 19.02 -4.82 -8.44
C LEU A 155 20.15 -4.52 -9.44
N GLY A 156 20.93 -3.46 -9.21
CA GLY A 156 22.06 -3.06 -10.06
C GLY A 156 21.67 -2.26 -11.31
N ARG A 157 20.38 -1.95 -11.49
CA ARG A 157 19.83 -1.16 -12.62
C ARG A 157 19.92 0.35 -12.34
N ARG A 158 21.12 0.82 -11.99
CA ARG A 158 21.34 2.19 -11.48
C ARG A 158 21.05 3.29 -12.48
N GLU A 159 21.28 3.06 -13.77
CA GLU A 159 20.95 4.05 -14.80
C GLU A 159 19.44 4.23 -14.92
N GLU A 160 18.70 3.13 -14.84
CA GLU A 160 17.24 3.12 -14.92
C GLU A 160 16.59 3.74 -13.67
N SER A 161 17.25 3.71 -12.51
CA SER A 161 16.74 4.34 -11.29
C SER A 161 16.77 5.87 -11.31
N LEU A 162 17.61 6.49 -12.17
CA LEU A 162 17.80 7.94 -12.17
C LEU A 162 16.52 8.70 -12.54
N GLY A 163 15.76 8.21 -13.51
CA GLY A 163 14.51 8.84 -13.96
C GLY A 163 13.46 8.88 -12.84
N PRO A 164 13.06 7.73 -12.27
CA PRO A 164 12.10 7.67 -11.17
C PRO A 164 12.57 8.41 -9.90
N ALA A 165 13.87 8.37 -9.56
CA ALA A 165 14.41 9.13 -8.43
C ALA A 165 14.27 10.64 -8.65
N GLN A 166 14.71 11.13 -9.82
CA GLN A 166 14.61 12.56 -10.15
C GLN A 166 13.15 13.03 -10.13
N HIS A 167 12.23 12.22 -10.66
CA HIS A 167 10.82 12.54 -10.65
C HIS A 167 10.25 12.66 -9.22
N ALA A 168 10.65 11.77 -8.30
CA ALA A 168 10.27 11.87 -6.90
C ALA A 168 10.84 13.15 -6.24
N VAL A 169 12.12 13.46 -6.48
CA VAL A 169 12.78 14.67 -5.99
C VAL A 169 12.08 15.93 -6.48
N ASP A 170 11.72 15.99 -7.76
CA ASP A 170 11.04 17.16 -8.35
C ASP A 170 9.69 17.41 -7.67
N ILE A 171 8.88 16.35 -7.51
CA ILE A 171 7.59 16.46 -6.83
C ILE A 171 7.76 16.85 -5.37
N TYR A 172 8.63 16.19 -4.62
CA TYR A 172 8.83 16.51 -3.20
C TYR A 172 9.42 17.90 -3.01
N SER A 173 10.23 18.39 -3.95
CA SER A 173 10.75 19.76 -3.94
C SER A 173 9.63 20.79 -4.07
N ASP A 174 8.72 20.61 -5.03
CA ASP A 174 7.57 21.50 -5.22
C ASP A 174 6.63 21.46 -4.00
N LEU A 175 6.38 20.27 -3.46
CA LEU A 175 5.56 20.10 -2.26
C LEU A 175 6.21 20.73 -1.02
N ALA A 176 7.52 20.59 -0.85
CA ALA A 176 8.26 21.18 0.26
C ALA A 176 8.33 22.72 0.16
N GLN A 177 8.30 23.30 -1.03
CA GLN A 177 8.16 24.76 -1.16
C GLN A 177 6.81 25.26 -0.64
N ALA A 178 5.74 24.48 -0.85
CA ALA A 178 4.40 24.83 -0.38
C ALA A 178 4.17 24.50 1.10
N ASN A 179 4.72 23.40 1.59
CA ASN A 179 4.59 22.93 2.97
C ASN A 179 5.86 22.20 3.45
N PRO A 180 6.90 22.95 3.89
CA PRO A 180 8.20 22.39 4.23
C PRO A 180 8.13 21.35 5.35
N ASP A 181 7.36 21.62 6.41
CA ASP A 181 7.27 20.74 7.59
C ASP A 181 6.71 19.36 7.24
N ALA A 182 5.84 19.28 6.21
CA ALA A 182 5.26 18.03 5.77
C ALA A 182 6.19 17.22 4.86
N TYR A 183 6.95 17.87 3.96
CA TYR A 183 7.60 17.18 2.84
C TYR A 183 9.12 17.26 2.80
N LEU A 184 9.78 18.07 3.64
CA LEU A 184 11.23 18.05 3.77
C LEU A 184 11.79 16.68 4.20
N PRO A 185 11.14 15.91 5.11
CA PRO A 185 11.61 14.58 5.45
C PRO A 185 11.62 13.62 4.26
N ASP A 186 10.57 13.65 3.44
CA ASP A 186 10.47 12.79 2.26
C ASP A 186 11.47 13.22 1.18
N LEU A 187 11.62 14.53 0.94
CA LEU A 187 12.62 15.07 0.02
C LEU A 187 14.05 14.68 0.40
N ALA A 188 14.36 14.59 1.70
CA ALA A 188 15.66 14.17 2.19
C ALA A 188 15.94 12.68 1.98
N MET A 189 14.89 11.87 1.78
CA MET A 189 14.99 10.42 1.55
C MET A 189 14.81 10.01 0.06
N SER A 190 14.50 10.96 -0.82
CA SER A 190 14.36 10.77 -2.28
C SER A 190 15.66 10.94 -3.06
#